data_AF-Q1KNE1-F1
#
_entry.id   AF-Q1KNE1-F1
#
_cell.length_a   1.000
_cell.length_b   1.000
_cell.length_c   1.000
_cell.angle_alpha   90.00
_cell.angle_beta   90.00
_cell.angle_gamma   90.00
#
_symmetry.space_group_name_H-M   'P 1'
#
loop_
_entity.id
_entity.type
_entity.pdbx_description
1 polymer ?
#
loop_
_entity_poly.entity_id
_entity_poly.type
_entity_poly.pdbx_seq_one_letter_code
_entity_poly.pdbx_strand_id
1 'polypeptide(L)'
;FGVDFGQIVIEANGSIDPHLLEESFNVIMERHELLRTAVEYEITEKPRNVILKDRKIGFNYRDIRCQSVEQQRASIEQYLKQDQEKGFDFGRDSLIRLELIQIGEEAYKLIWSNHHILFDGWGRGIILGELFHIYGNKRAGRIHQLEKPQPYSDYIGWLEEQTREDAVHYWKVYTE
;
A
#
# COMPACT_ATOMS: atom_id res chain seq x y z
N PHE A 1 -7.26 -17.17 -4.88
CA PHE A 1 -6.52 -15.92 -5.18
C PHE A 1 -6.91 -14.73 -4.30
N GLY A 2 -7.67 -14.90 -3.21
CA GLY A 2 -8.15 -13.77 -2.38
C GLY A 2 -7.80 -13.83 -0.88
N VAL A 3 -6.95 -14.75 -0.43
CA VAL A 3 -6.68 -14.94 1.02
C VAL A 3 -5.84 -13.79 1.60
N ASP A 4 -5.06 -13.11 0.76
CA ASP A 4 -4.06 -12.12 1.19
C ASP A 4 -4.34 -10.69 0.68
N PHE A 5 -5.57 -10.42 0.23
CA PHE A 5 -5.99 -9.07 -0.18
C PHE A 5 -6.47 -8.27 1.04
N GLY A 6 -5.75 -7.21 1.39
CA GLY A 6 -6.14 -6.26 2.42
C GLY A 6 -6.90 -5.08 1.81
N GLN A 7 -8.08 -4.76 2.35
CA GLN A 7 -8.83 -3.56 1.98
C GLN A 7 -9.35 -2.86 3.23
N ILE A 8 -9.13 -1.55 3.32
CA ILE A 8 -9.68 -0.71 4.39
C ILE A 8 -10.27 0.57 3.81
N VAL A 9 -11.24 1.13 4.52
CA VAL A 9 -11.83 2.43 4.21
C VAL A 9 -11.48 3.38 5.35
N ILE A 10 -10.81 4.47 5.02
CA ILE A 10 -10.45 5.52 5.96
C ILE A 10 -11.38 6.71 5.70
N GLU A 11 -12.10 7.12 6.74
CA GLU A 11 -12.89 8.34 6.70
C GLU A 11 -11.98 9.54 6.99
N ALA A 12 -12.03 10.54 6.12
CA ALA A 12 -11.28 11.76 6.29
C ALA A 12 -12.19 12.97 6.20
N ASN A 13 -12.04 13.88 7.15
CA ASN A 13 -12.76 15.14 7.21
C ASN A 13 -11.78 16.32 7.07
N GLY A 14 -12.22 17.38 6.42
CA GLY A 14 -11.42 18.55 6.07
C GLY A 14 -11.06 18.61 4.58
N SER A 15 -10.46 19.72 4.16
CA SER A 15 -9.99 19.92 2.79
C SER A 15 -8.76 19.03 2.48
N ILE A 16 -8.92 18.15 1.49
CA ILE A 16 -7.86 17.32 0.91
C ILE A 16 -7.61 17.81 -0.51
N ASP A 17 -6.34 18.02 -0.86
CA ASP A 17 -5.90 18.24 -2.24
C ASP A 17 -5.52 16.87 -2.83
N PRO A 18 -6.31 16.32 -3.78
CA PRO A 18 -6.05 14.99 -4.34
C PRO A 18 -4.69 14.89 -5.04
N HIS A 19 -4.24 15.97 -5.70
CA HIS A 19 -2.98 15.99 -6.41
C HIS A 19 -1.79 15.95 -5.44
N LEU A 20 -1.83 16.78 -4.39
CA LEU A 20 -0.80 16.74 -3.35
C LEU A 20 -0.79 15.41 -2.59
N LEU A 21 -1.95 14.78 -2.41
CA LEU A 21 -2.03 13.46 -1.78
C LEU A 21 -1.37 12.39 -2.67
N GLU A 22 -1.67 12.36 -3.97
CA GLU A 22 -1.03 11.48 -4.94
C GLU A 22 0.48 11.67 -4.98
N GLU A 23 0.96 12.92 -5.05
CA GLU A 23 2.39 13.22 -4.99
C GLU A 23 3.03 12.70 -3.70
N SER A 24 2.35 12.85 -2.56
CA SER A 24 2.84 12.38 -1.26
C SER A 24 2.97 10.86 -1.24
N PHE A 25 2.01 10.15 -1.83
CA PHE A 25 2.10 8.70 -2.02
C PHE A 25 3.24 8.30 -2.96
N ASN A 26 3.49 9.05 -4.03
CA ASN A 26 4.60 8.76 -4.92
C ASN A 26 5.96 8.96 -4.25
N VAL A 27 6.09 9.92 -3.33
CA VAL A 27 7.29 10.02 -2.46
C VAL A 27 7.43 8.79 -1.56
N ILE A 28 6.33 8.29 -1.00
CA ILE A 28 6.32 7.05 -0.22
C ILE A 28 6.76 5.85 -1.07
N MET A 29 6.26 5.72 -2.30
CA MET A 29 6.67 4.67 -3.24
C MET A 29 8.19 4.71 -3.48
N GLU A 30 8.76 5.90 -3.66
CA GLU A 30 10.20 6.08 -3.85
C GLU A 30 11.01 5.70 -2.60
N ARG A 31 10.52 6.07 -1.41
CA ARG A 31 11.16 5.79 -0.11
C ARG A 31 11.21 4.30 0.22
N HIS A 32 10.16 3.54 -0.11
CA HIS A 32 10.01 2.13 0.29
C HIS A 32 10.04 1.21 -0.93
N GLU A 33 11.19 0.57 -1.16
CA GLU A 33 11.42 -0.34 -2.29
C GLU A 33 10.36 -1.43 -2.42
N LEU A 34 9.88 -1.92 -1.27
CA LEU A 34 8.88 -2.97 -1.17
C LEU A 34 7.58 -2.62 -1.90
N LEU A 35 7.15 -1.35 -1.85
CA LEU A 35 5.95 -0.89 -2.55
C LEU A 35 6.11 -0.91 -4.07
N ARG A 36 7.35 -0.90 -4.56
CA ARG A 36 7.70 -0.95 -5.98
C ARG A 36 8.07 -2.36 -6.46
N THR A 37 7.95 -3.36 -5.59
CA THR A 37 8.27 -4.75 -5.92
C THR A 37 7.19 -5.38 -6.81
N ALA A 38 7.64 -6.03 -7.87
CA ALA A 38 6.90 -7.05 -8.61
C ALA A 38 7.46 -8.44 -8.26
N VAL A 39 6.65 -9.48 -8.39
CA VAL A 39 7.08 -10.87 -8.20
C VAL A 39 7.11 -11.56 -9.55
N GLU A 40 8.30 -11.92 -10.01
CA GLU A 40 8.51 -12.76 -11.19
C GLU A 40 8.50 -14.23 -10.76
N TYR A 41 7.65 -15.04 -11.37
CA TYR A 41 7.49 -16.46 -11.06
C TYR A 41 7.28 -17.34 -12.30
N GLU A 42 7.18 -16.76 -13.49
CA GLU A 42 6.91 -17.49 -14.73
C GLU A 42 8.20 -17.94 -15.43
N ILE A 43 9.26 -17.13 -15.34
CA ILE A 43 10.50 -17.33 -16.10
C ILE A 43 11.64 -17.89 -15.23
N THR A 44 11.50 -17.85 -13.91
CA THR A 44 12.56 -18.22 -12.95
C THR A 44 12.23 -19.49 -12.18
N GLU A 45 13.23 -20.36 -11.94
CA GLU A 45 13.06 -21.60 -11.15
C GLU A 45 12.56 -21.37 -9.71
N LYS A 46 12.84 -20.19 -9.14
CA LYS A 46 12.34 -19.73 -7.84
C LYS A 46 11.77 -18.32 -8.02
N PRO A 47 10.62 -17.99 -7.39
CA PRO A 47 10.08 -16.64 -7.44
C PRO A 47 11.10 -15.59 -7.01
N ARG A 48 11.13 -14.44 -7.70
CA ARG A 48 12.05 -13.33 -7.40
C ARG A 48 11.30 -12.03 -7.23
N ASN A 49 11.73 -11.25 -6.25
CA ASN A 49 11.32 -9.86 -6.08
C ASN A 49 12.12 -8.97 -7.03
N VAL A 50 11.44 -8.19 -7.86
CA VAL A 50 12.02 -7.24 -8.80
C VAL A 50 11.59 -5.83 -8.39
N ILE A 51 12.54 -5.00 -8.00
CA ILE A 51 12.28 -3.60 -7.61
C ILE A 51 12.22 -2.74 -8.87
N LEU A 52 11.06 -2.15 -9.14
CA LEU A 52 10.88 -1.28 -10.30
C LEU A 52 11.19 0.17 -9.93
N LYS A 53 12.18 0.78 -10.60
CA LYS A 53 12.75 2.08 -10.19
C LYS A 53 11.69 3.19 -10.12
N ASP A 54 10.92 3.36 -11.19
CA ASP A 54 10.02 4.51 -11.37
C ASP A 54 8.53 4.14 -11.23
N ARG A 55 8.23 3.05 -10.52
CA ARG A 55 6.84 2.62 -10.30
C ARG A 55 6.10 3.60 -9.40
N LYS A 56 5.04 4.19 -9.95
CA LYS A 56 4.12 5.10 -9.25
C LYS A 56 2.95 4.35 -8.61
N ILE A 57 2.30 5.00 -7.66
CA ILE A 57 1.12 4.47 -6.98
C ILE A 57 -0.06 4.38 -7.97
N GLY A 58 -0.90 3.36 -7.84
CA GLY A 58 -2.22 3.40 -8.47
C GLY A 58 -3.13 4.30 -7.64
N PHE A 59 -3.36 5.54 -8.07
CA PHE A 59 -4.22 6.51 -7.38
C PHE A 59 -5.32 7.01 -8.32
N ASN A 60 -6.55 7.03 -7.81
CA ASN A 60 -7.69 7.62 -8.50
C ASN A 60 -8.42 8.56 -7.55
N TYR A 61 -9.00 9.60 -8.13
CA TYR A 61 -9.87 10.53 -7.44
C TYR A 61 -11.24 10.56 -8.10
N ARG A 62 -12.31 10.46 -7.29
CA ARG A 62 -13.70 10.60 -7.73
C ARG A 62 -14.45 11.57 -6.86
N ASP A 63 -15.12 12.52 -7.50
CA ASP A 63 -16.07 13.42 -6.85
C ASP A 63 -17.49 12.92 -7.10
N ILE A 64 -18.17 12.52 -6.03
CA ILE A 64 -19.57 12.06 -6.07
C ILE A 64 -20.48 12.89 -5.17
N ARG A 65 -20.07 14.12 -4.83
CA ARG A 65 -20.85 15.04 -3.98
C ARG A 65 -22.24 15.33 -4.53
N CYS A 66 -22.41 15.31 -5.85
CA CYS A 66 -23.69 15.57 -6.50
C CYS A 66 -24.70 14.40 -6.42
N GLN A 67 -24.27 13.23 -5.95
CA GLN A 67 -25.14 12.05 -5.81
C GLN A 67 -25.93 12.09 -4.49
N SER A 68 -27.09 11.40 -4.44
CA SER A 68 -27.79 11.19 -3.17
C SER A 68 -26.97 10.31 -2.22
N VAL A 69 -27.25 10.35 -0.92
CA VAL A 69 -26.54 9.52 0.07
C VAL A 69 -26.64 8.04 -0.26
N GLU A 70 -27.80 7.57 -0.74
CA GLU A 70 -28.02 6.19 -1.14
C GLU A 70 -27.18 5.81 -2.38
N GLN A 71 -27.09 6.71 -3.35
CA GLN A 71 -26.28 6.53 -4.55
C GLN A 71 -24.77 6.52 -4.23
N GLN A 72 -24.34 7.40 -3.32
CA GLN A 72 -22.95 7.43 -2.86
C GLN A 72 -22.58 6.11 -2.18
N ARG A 73 -23.44 5.61 -1.27
CA ARG A 73 -23.24 4.32 -0.60
C ARG A 73 -23.13 3.18 -1.60
N ALA A 74 -24.08 3.10 -2.54
CA ALA A 74 -24.07 2.07 -3.57
C ALA A 74 -22.80 2.12 -4.46
N SER A 75 -22.36 3.33 -4.84
CA SER A 75 -21.15 3.52 -5.64
C SER A 75 -19.88 3.06 -4.91
N ILE A 76 -19.79 3.35 -3.61
CA ILE A 76 -18.66 2.92 -2.76
C ILE A 76 -18.67 1.40 -2.60
N GLU A 77 -19.82 0.80 -2.25
CA GLU A 77 -19.96 -0.65 -2.11
C GLU A 77 -19.62 -1.40 -3.40
N GLN A 78 -20.10 -0.88 -4.54
CA GLN A 78 -19.77 -1.43 -5.85
C GLN A 78 -18.28 -1.37 -6.12
N TYR A 79 -17.62 -0.24 -5.85
CA TYR A 79 -16.18 -0.11 -6.05
C TYR A 79 -15.40 -1.09 -5.16
N LEU A 80 -15.74 -1.20 -3.88
CA LEU A 80 -15.06 -2.12 -2.95
C LEU A 80 -15.09 -3.55 -3.47
N LYS A 81 -16.26 -4.01 -3.93
CA LYS A 81 -16.44 -5.33 -4.51
C LYS A 81 -15.63 -5.51 -5.80
N GLN A 82 -15.71 -4.55 -6.72
CA GLN A 82 -14.99 -4.61 -8.00
C GLN A 82 -13.47 -4.64 -7.79
N ASP A 83 -12.96 -3.87 -6.83
CA ASP A 83 -11.53 -3.80 -6.55
C ASP A 83 -11.01 -5.08 -5.88
N GLN A 84 -11.82 -5.71 -5.00
CA GLN A 84 -11.53 -7.04 -4.47
C GLN A 84 -11.52 -8.11 -5.57
N GLU A 85 -12.53 -8.11 -6.46
CA GLU A 85 -12.63 -9.06 -7.58
C GLU A 85 -11.50 -8.89 -8.58
N LYS A 86 -11.04 -7.65 -8.80
CA LYS A 86 -9.91 -7.33 -9.67
C LYS A 86 -8.60 -7.97 -9.17
N GLY A 87 -8.38 -8.04 -7.85
CA GLY A 87 -7.15 -8.56 -7.27
C GLY A 87 -5.91 -7.80 -7.74
N PHE A 88 -4.74 -8.45 -7.74
CA PHE A 88 -3.48 -7.89 -8.25
C PHE A 88 -2.77 -8.88 -9.17
N ASP A 89 -2.26 -8.39 -10.29
CA ASP A 89 -1.27 -9.09 -11.10
C ASP A 89 0.13 -8.85 -10.52
N PHE A 90 0.77 -9.91 -10.03
CA PHE A 90 2.05 -9.83 -9.31
C PHE A 90 3.22 -9.39 -10.18
N GLY A 91 3.17 -9.66 -11.49
CA GLY A 91 4.21 -9.26 -12.43
C GLY A 91 4.04 -7.83 -12.92
N ARG A 92 2.80 -7.31 -12.95
CA ARG A 92 2.46 -6.07 -13.66
C ARG A 92 1.97 -4.93 -12.78
N ASP A 93 1.17 -5.24 -11.76
CA ASP A 93 0.53 -4.23 -10.92
C ASP A 93 1.45 -3.74 -9.82
N SER A 94 1.27 -2.48 -9.43
CA SER A 94 1.60 -2.05 -8.07
C SER A 94 0.70 -2.83 -7.11
N LEU A 95 1.28 -3.55 -6.15
CA LEU A 95 0.54 -4.37 -5.17
C LEU A 95 -0.15 -3.55 -4.07
N ILE A 96 -0.33 -2.26 -4.36
CA ILE A 96 -1.05 -1.27 -3.58
C ILE A 96 -1.80 -0.34 -4.56
N ARG A 97 -3.07 -0.07 -4.25
CA ARG A 97 -3.97 0.85 -4.97
C ARG A 97 -4.75 1.70 -3.98
N LEU A 98 -5.07 2.92 -4.42
CA LEU A 98 -5.76 3.92 -3.63
C LEU A 98 -6.86 4.58 -4.45
N GLU A 99 -7.96 4.86 -3.77
CA GLU A 99 -9.09 5.56 -4.35
C GLU A 99 -9.60 6.59 -3.34
N LEU A 100 -9.47 7.86 -3.69
CA LEU A 100 -9.99 8.97 -2.91
C LEU A 100 -11.36 9.36 -3.46
N ILE A 101 -12.41 9.18 -2.66
CA ILE A 101 -13.78 9.51 -3.04
C ILE A 101 -14.25 10.70 -2.20
N GLN A 102 -14.55 11.83 -2.83
CA GLN A 102 -15.17 12.97 -2.17
C GLN A 102 -16.69 12.79 -2.12
N ILE A 103 -17.26 12.82 -0.92
CA ILE A 103 -18.70 12.62 -0.65
C ILE A 103 -19.40 13.88 -0.11
N GLY A 104 -18.62 14.88 0.34
CA GLY A 104 -19.09 16.21 0.72
C GLY A 104 -17.99 17.25 0.56
N GLU A 105 -18.28 18.53 0.79
CA GLU A 105 -17.30 19.63 0.62
C GLU A 105 -15.97 19.36 1.35
N GLU A 106 -16.06 18.83 2.57
CA GLU A 106 -14.90 18.48 3.40
C GLU A 106 -15.01 17.04 3.92
N ALA A 107 -15.61 16.14 3.16
CA ALA A 107 -15.81 14.75 3.57
C ALA A 107 -15.35 13.79 2.47
N TYR A 108 -14.46 12.87 2.83
CA TYR A 108 -13.80 11.95 1.92
C TYR A 108 -13.76 10.53 2.48
N LYS A 109 -13.74 9.55 1.58
CA LYS A 109 -13.39 8.15 1.84
C LYS A 109 -12.12 7.83 1.07
N LEU A 110 -11.05 7.50 1.78
CA LEU A 110 -9.84 6.94 1.17
C LEU A 110 -9.92 5.42 1.28
N ILE A 111 -10.10 4.77 0.14
CA ILE A 111 -10.07 3.31 0.05
C ILE A 111 -8.64 2.89 -0.26
N TRP A 112 -8.11 2.04 0.60
CA TRP A 112 -6.77 1.50 0.50
C TRP A 112 -6.85 0.01 0.27
N SER A 113 -6.18 -0.45 -0.77
CA SER A 113 -6.11 -1.86 -1.13
C SER A 113 -4.66 -2.27 -1.33
N ASN A 114 -4.24 -3.39 -0.73
CA ASN A 114 -2.90 -3.92 -0.90
C ASN A 114 -2.86 -5.44 -0.82
N HIS A 115 -1.80 -6.03 -1.36
CA HIS A 115 -1.48 -7.43 -1.12
C HIS A 115 -0.66 -7.56 0.18
N HIS A 116 -0.97 -8.54 1.03
CA HIS A 116 -0.28 -8.75 2.32
C HIS A 116 1.20 -9.14 2.19
N ILE A 117 1.62 -9.59 1.00
CA ILE A 117 3.04 -9.84 0.68
C ILE A 117 3.91 -8.58 0.84
N LEU A 118 3.32 -7.38 0.74
CA LEU A 118 4.05 -6.14 0.89
C LEU A 118 4.34 -5.81 2.36
N PHE A 119 3.37 -5.93 3.24
CA PHE A 119 3.54 -5.59 4.65
C PHE A 119 2.36 -6.07 5.47
N ASP A 120 2.61 -6.23 6.76
CA ASP A 120 1.61 -6.49 7.77
C ASP A 120 0.94 -5.19 8.27
N GLY A 121 0.10 -5.30 9.30
CA GLY A 121 -0.59 -4.16 9.90
C GLY A 121 0.36 -3.12 10.52
N TRP A 122 1.54 -3.53 11.00
CA TRP A 122 2.54 -2.62 11.58
C TRP A 122 3.18 -1.76 10.50
N GLY A 123 3.62 -2.40 9.41
CA GLY A 123 4.18 -1.69 8.25
C GLY A 123 3.20 -0.65 7.69
N ARG A 124 1.91 -1.00 7.57
CA ARG A 124 0.87 -0.05 7.13
C ARG A 124 0.79 1.19 8.02
N GLY A 125 0.90 1.04 9.35
CA GLY A 125 0.87 2.16 10.29
C GLY A 125 2.03 3.13 10.09
N ILE A 126 3.23 2.61 9.86
CA ILE A 126 4.42 3.42 9.55
C ILE A 126 4.19 4.21 8.26
N ILE A 127 3.74 3.53 7.19
CA ILE A 127 3.54 4.15 5.88
C ILE A 127 2.48 5.26 5.93
N LEU A 128 1.36 5.04 6.62
CA LEU A 128 0.34 6.07 6.82
C LEU A 128 0.86 7.25 7.64
N GLY A 129 1.66 7.01 8.67
CA GLY A 129 2.30 8.06 9.47
C GLY A 129 3.24 8.93 8.64
N GLU A 130 4.13 8.31 7.85
CA GLU A 130 5.02 9.03 6.94
C GLU A 130 4.24 9.80 5.87
N LEU A 131 3.20 9.19 5.28
CA LEU A 131 2.35 9.83 4.27
C LEU A 131 1.78 11.14 4.78
N PHE A 132 1.12 11.12 5.95
CA PHE A 132 0.49 12.33 6.48
C PHE A 132 1.52 13.37 6.90
N HIS A 133 2.70 12.96 7.35
CA HIS A 133 3.82 13.88 7.58
C HIS A 133 4.28 14.55 6.28
N ILE A 134 4.46 13.80 5.19
CA ILE A 134 4.86 14.32 3.89
C ILE A 134 3.78 15.25 3.33
N TYR A 135 2.52 14.80 3.32
CA TYR A 135 1.38 15.57 2.83
C TYR A 135 1.21 16.88 3.60
N GLY A 136 1.29 16.84 4.93
CA GLY A 136 1.19 18.03 5.77
C GLY A 136 2.30 19.06 5.48
N ASN A 137 3.54 18.61 5.27
CA ASN A 137 4.65 19.48 4.89
C ASN A 137 4.46 20.06 3.48
N LYS A 138 4.11 19.23 2.49
CA LYS A 138 3.81 19.67 1.12
C LYS A 138 2.73 20.74 1.09
N ARG A 139 1.62 20.51 1.79
CA ARG A 139 0.51 21.47 1.91
C ARG A 139 0.96 22.80 2.54
N ALA A 140 1.92 22.75 3.47
CA ALA A 140 2.50 23.94 4.10
C ALA A 140 3.64 24.59 3.28
N GLY A 141 3.96 24.08 2.08
CA GLY A 141 5.10 24.55 1.28
C GLY A 141 6.46 24.25 1.91
N ARG A 142 6.55 23.22 2.76
CA ARG A 142 7.76 22.81 3.49
C ARG A 142 8.31 21.49 2.94
N ILE A 143 9.61 21.29 3.12
CA ILE A 143 10.28 20.02 2.82
C ILE A 143 10.10 19.10 4.04
N HIS A 144 9.67 17.87 3.81
CA HIS A 144 9.59 16.87 4.89
C HIS A 144 11.00 16.43 5.33
N GLN A 145 11.17 16.14 6.61
CA GLN A 145 12.42 15.66 7.19
C GLN A 145 12.18 14.28 7.78
N LEU A 146 12.27 13.26 6.93
CA LEU A 146 12.17 11.87 7.36
C LEU A 146 13.52 11.20 7.10
N GLU A 147 14.02 10.49 8.09
CA GLU A 147 15.21 9.65 7.94
C GLU A 147 15.01 8.61 6.83
N LYS A 148 16.10 8.13 6.25
CA LYS A 148 16.01 7.11 5.20
C LYS A 148 15.57 5.79 5.86
N PRO A 149 14.52 5.12 5.36
CA PRO A 149 14.13 3.82 5.90
C PRO A 149 15.22 2.78 5.61
N GLN A 150 15.31 1.77 6.48
CA GLN A 150 16.15 0.62 6.18
C GLN A 150 15.57 -0.16 4.99
N PRO A 151 16.38 -0.49 3.97
CA PRO A 151 15.94 -1.28 2.83
C PRO A 151 15.46 -2.67 3.27
N TYR A 152 14.39 -3.17 2.67
CA TYR A 152 13.91 -4.53 2.92
C TYR A 152 14.94 -5.59 2.44
N SER A 153 15.80 -5.25 1.48
CA SER A 153 16.90 -6.11 1.04
C SER A 153 17.87 -6.48 2.17
N ASP A 154 18.05 -5.61 3.16
CA ASP A 154 18.95 -5.87 4.28
C ASP A 154 18.38 -6.99 5.17
N TYR A 155 17.06 -7.01 5.36
CA TYR A 155 16.37 -8.11 6.03
C TYR A 155 16.48 -9.41 5.24
N ILE A 156 16.36 -9.37 3.91
CA ILE A 156 16.54 -10.56 3.07
C ILE A 156 17.98 -11.09 3.18
N GLY A 157 18.99 -10.22 3.15
CA GLY A 157 20.38 -10.63 3.34
C GLY A 157 20.60 -11.30 4.70
N TRP A 158 20.08 -10.71 5.77
CA TRP A 158 20.10 -11.34 7.11
C TRP A 158 19.39 -12.70 7.13
N LEU A 159 18.26 -12.83 6.43
CA LEU A 159 17.48 -14.07 6.39
C LEU A 159 18.23 -15.20 5.65
N GLU A 160 18.95 -14.87 4.58
CA GLU A 160 19.77 -15.82 3.82
C GLU A 160 20.95 -16.38 4.62
N GLU A 161 21.41 -15.64 5.63
CA GLU A 161 22.44 -16.11 6.57
C GLU A 161 21.90 -17.11 7.61
N GLN A 162 20.57 -17.27 7.73
CA GLN A 162 19.96 -18.18 8.69
C GLN A 162 19.86 -19.61 8.13
N THR A 163 20.18 -20.60 8.96
CA THR A 163 20.09 -22.03 8.66
C THR A 163 18.69 -22.56 8.91
N ARG A 164 18.08 -23.15 7.87
CA ARG A 164 16.75 -23.77 7.98
C ARG A 164 16.76 -24.92 8.98
N GLU A 165 17.87 -25.65 9.07
CA GLU A 165 18.07 -26.79 9.96
C GLU A 165 17.94 -26.38 11.43
N ASP A 166 18.55 -25.26 11.82
CA ASP A 166 18.50 -24.76 13.20
C ASP A 166 17.10 -24.30 13.59
N ALA A 167 16.40 -23.61 12.67
CA ALA A 167 15.01 -23.22 12.87
C ALA A 167 14.08 -24.44 13.02
N VAL A 168 14.24 -25.45 12.17
CA VAL A 168 13.46 -26.70 12.26
C VAL A 168 13.77 -27.46 13.55
N HIS A 169 15.04 -27.50 13.96
CA HIS A 169 15.44 -28.15 15.20
C HIS A 169 14.81 -27.46 16.42
N TYR A 170 14.88 -26.13 16.51
CA TYR A 170 14.26 -25.35 17.56
C TYR A 170 12.77 -25.68 17.71
N TRP A 171 12.02 -25.63 16.60
CA TRP A 171 10.58 -25.87 16.65
C TRP A 171 10.23 -27.30 17.06
N LYS A 172 10.98 -28.30 16.59
CA LYS A 172 10.76 -29.69 17.02
C LYS A 172 10.93 -29.85 18.53
N VAL A 173 12.00 -29.31 19.09
CA VAL A 173 12.29 -29.37 20.54
C VAL A 173 11.24 -28.60 21.34
N TYR A 174 10.76 -27.47 20.83
CA TYR A 174 9.78 -26.63 21.53
C TYR A 174 8.36 -27.21 21.52
N THR A 175 8.00 -28.01 20.51
CA THR A 175 6.66 -28.60 20.38
C THR A 175 6.51 -29.99 21.00
N GLU A 176 7.60 -30.57 21.51
CA GLU A 176 7.61 -31.78 22.35
C GLU A 176 7.43 -31.42 23.83
#